data_AF-A0AAW1LPM8-F1
#
_entry.id   AF-A0AAW1LPM8-F1
#
_cell.length_a   1.000
_cell.length_b   1.000
_cell.length_c   1.000
_cell.angle_alpha   90.00
_cell.angle_beta   90.00
_cell.angle_gamma   90.00
#
_symmetry.space_group_name_H-M   'P 1'
#
loop_
_entity.id
_entity.type
_entity.pdbx_description
1 polymer ?
#
loop_
_entity_poly.entity_id
_entity_poly.type
_entity_poly.pdbx_seq_one_letter_code
_entity_poly.pdbx_strand_id
1 'polypeptide(L)'
;METDFCTMIGTLSWWSEQLAAINLRDDDIDDGVDQEELLGAAQADDEQSILSKNPWLIRIADPVGDNILHMSVRNGDIEIVYKLIAFMRKHGHKDLKKKAVKDQNVDGDTPLHVALRNGHTELAWHLFDAKQKAFFMSNNHGITPLQLSSEVRYIHEVTSLYGLGRCTISYYDVEIELMKRELRRMSSNVATHWNELCTAIEKGHEDVIETVLTRHGKNLLCWQDKQTWNILLRDAVRAGHVNQLVQFMVENGLTDAALLGNGEGDTALHMAVHNNRLNAAHCLIQMAPTAIYQVNHKGVSPLRKAIKSGYHDLVICMFQILCQSLLPACASEIVQHPKNATLAHLAIRVRNLGTLKLLTEHLPELVKATDQKGWRPLSYAANKGYLDEVTYLLTNFPESTEKNDKDGSYPIHKAVGGGHISIIEAFYKHCPQTLHHIDQKGRNVLHIAVRYGRDDIFTYLTKELKMDASFSNLKDNEGKTFMDYGKALKQ
;
A
#
# COMPACT_ATOMS: atom_id res chain seq x y z
N MET A 1 31.99 -50.04 -4.12
CA MET A 1 31.04 -51.03 -3.60
C MET A 1 31.10 -51.14 -2.06
N GLU A 2 31.57 -50.11 -1.34
CA GLU A 2 31.61 -50.10 0.14
C GLU A 2 31.35 -48.72 0.77
N THR A 3 30.86 -47.74 0.01
CA THR A 3 30.52 -46.39 0.51
C THR A 3 29.02 -46.15 0.67
N ASP A 4 28.17 -47.11 0.29
CA ASP A 4 26.70 -47.02 0.39
C ASP A 4 26.13 -47.70 1.66
N PHE A 5 26.98 -48.21 2.55
CA PHE A 5 26.54 -48.90 3.77
C PHE A 5 26.46 -47.99 5.02
N CYS A 6 27.12 -46.82 5.01
CA CYS A 6 27.08 -45.87 6.13
C CYS A 6 25.93 -44.85 6.05
N THR A 7 25.41 -44.56 4.86
CA THR A 7 24.25 -43.65 4.66
C THR A 7 22.94 -44.30 5.07
N MET A 8 22.84 -45.63 5.05
CA MET A 8 21.67 -46.38 5.54
C MET A 8 21.61 -46.41 7.08
N ILE A 9 22.75 -46.35 7.78
CA ILE A 9 22.83 -46.27 9.25
C ILE A 9 22.58 -44.84 9.76
N GLY A 10 22.87 -43.83 8.95
CA GLY A 10 22.69 -42.42 9.31
C GLY A 10 21.23 -42.03 9.54
N THR A 11 20.26 -42.63 8.86
CA THR A 11 18.83 -42.35 9.06
C THR A 11 18.28 -43.00 10.32
N LEU A 12 18.79 -44.17 10.73
CA LEU A 12 18.41 -44.86 11.96
C LEU A 12 19.06 -44.23 13.21
N SER A 13 20.33 -43.79 13.11
CA SER A 13 20.95 -42.98 14.16
C SER A 13 20.29 -41.61 14.27
N TRP A 14 19.86 -41.03 13.15
CA TRP A 14 19.17 -39.74 13.11
C TRP A 14 17.73 -39.82 13.63
N TRP A 15 16.96 -40.89 13.35
CA TRP A 15 15.64 -41.11 13.96
C TRP A 15 15.73 -41.25 15.49
N SER A 16 16.76 -41.93 15.99
CA SER A 16 16.98 -42.08 17.44
C SER A 16 17.58 -40.84 18.10
N GLU A 17 18.47 -40.09 17.44
CA GLU A 17 18.98 -38.80 17.92
C GLU A 17 17.92 -37.68 17.87
N GLN A 18 17.05 -37.65 16.85
CA GLN A 18 15.91 -36.72 16.79
C GLN A 18 14.85 -37.06 17.82
N LEU A 19 14.48 -38.34 18.01
CA LEU A 19 13.58 -38.75 19.10
C LEU A 19 14.16 -38.45 20.49
N ALA A 20 15.48 -38.52 20.66
CA ALA A 20 16.16 -38.10 21.90
C ALA A 20 16.30 -36.56 22.03
N ALA A 21 16.29 -35.81 20.92
CA ALA A 21 16.36 -34.35 20.89
C ALA A 21 14.99 -33.65 20.93
N ILE A 22 13.91 -34.37 20.61
CA ILE A 22 12.53 -33.91 20.83
C ILE A 22 12.30 -33.98 22.34
N ASN A 23 12.51 -32.85 23.00
CA ASN A 23 12.00 -32.60 24.34
C ASN A 23 10.46 -32.45 24.19
N LEU A 24 9.76 -33.57 24.03
CA LEU A 24 8.29 -33.64 24.04
C LEU A 24 7.86 -32.96 25.33
N ARG A 25 7.26 -31.77 25.24
CA ARG A 25 6.51 -31.25 26.37
C ARG A 25 5.32 -32.18 26.52
N ASP A 26 5.05 -32.61 27.75
CA ASP A 26 3.98 -33.55 28.11
C ASP A 26 2.59 -33.13 27.56
N ASP A 27 2.42 -31.89 27.12
CA ASP A 27 1.19 -31.33 26.56
C ASP A 27 0.90 -31.72 25.10
N ASP A 28 1.86 -32.27 24.34
CA ASP A 28 1.72 -32.61 22.91
C ASP A 28 1.43 -34.11 22.63
N ILE A 29 1.35 -34.93 23.68
CA ILE A 29 1.06 -36.37 23.58
C ILE A 29 -0.40 -36.57 23.94
N ASP A 30 -1.26 -36.82 22.95
CA ASP A 30 -2.60 -37.38 23.18
C ASP A 30 -2.43 -38.79 23.78
N ASP A 31 -3.19 -39.07 24.85
CA ASP A 31 -3.01 -40.17 25.79
C ASP A 31 -2.61 -41.51 25.12
N GLY A 32 -1.40 -41.99 25.43
CA GLY A 32 -1.06 -43.42 25.28
C GLY A 32 0.13 -43.79 24.41
N VAL A 33 1.14 -42.93 24.25
CA VAL A 33 2.39 -43.32 23.57
C VAL A 33 3.57 -43.28 24.56
N ASP A 34 3.98 -44.45 25.04
CA ASP A 34 5.14 -44.62 25.92
C ASP A 34 6.43 -44.32 25.15
N GLN A 35 7.23 -43.38 25.66
CA GLN A 35 8.54 -43.02 25.09
C GLN A 35 9.49 -44.23 25.00
N GLU A 36 9.38 -45.18 25.93
CA GLU A 36 10.18 -46.41 25.92
C GLU A 36 9.81 -47.36 24.76
N GLU A 37 8.54 -47.39 24.32
CA GLU A 37 8.11 -48.22 23.20
C GLU A 37 8.61 -47.64 21.86
N LEU A 38 8.65 -46.31 21.74
CA LEU A 38 9.23 -45.58 20.60
C LEU A 38 10.75 -45.79 20.49
N LEU A 39 11.45 -45.73 21.62
CA LEU A 39 12.91 -45.92 21.67
C LEU A 39 13.30 -47.38 21.36
N GLY A 40 12.56 -48.34 21.90
CA GLY A 40 12.77 -49.77 21.65
C GLY A 40 12.50 -50.19 20.21
N ALA A 41 11.53 -49.54 19.55
CA ALA A 41 11.22 -49.83 18.16
C ALA A 41 12.21 -49.18 17.17
N ALA A 42 12.73 -47.99 17.48
CA ALA A 42 13.82 -47.36 16.72
C ALA A 42 15.13 -48.17 16.74
N GLN A 43 15.35 -48.96 17.80
CA GLN A 43 16.49 -49.89 17.92
C GLN A 43 16.29 -51.22 17.16
N ALA A 44 15.06 -51.54 16.76
CA ALA A 44 14.70 -52.83 16.15
C ALA A 44 14.78 -52.86 14.63
N ASP A 45 15.20 -51.76 13.99
CA ASP A 45 15.44 -51.66 12.53
C ASP A 45 14.20 -51.98 11.66
N ASP A 46 12.99 -51.78 12.20
CA ASP A 46 11.71 -52.09 11.54
C ASP A 46 10.84 -50.83 11.37
N GLU A 47 11.23 -50.00 10.39
CA GLU A 47 10.56 -48.74 10.01
C GLU A 47 9.06 -48.91 9.68
N GLN A 48 8.66 -50.08 9.15
CA GLN A 48 7.26 -50.36 8.80
C GLN A 48 6.42 -50.66 10.04
N SER A 49 6.99 -51.32 11.04
CA SER A 49 6.29 -51.68 12.29
C SER A 49 5.95 -50.45 13.13
N ILE A 50 6.87 -49.47 13.24
CA ILE A 50 6.66 -48.22 14.00
C ILE A 50 5.52 -47.38 13.41
N LEU A 51 5.59 -47.11 12.11
CA LEU A 51 4.59 -46.28 11.44
C LEU A 51 3.24 -47.00 11.36
N SER A 52 3.22 -48.35 11.31
CA SER A 52 1.98 -49.14 11.35
C SER A 52 1.25 -49.07 12.69
N LYS A 53 1.99 -48.94 13.80
CA LYS A 53 1.45 -48.76 15.15
C LYS A 53 1.05 -47.32 15.43
N ASN A 54 1.88 -46.34 15.02
CA ASN A 54 1.66 -44.91 15.29
C ASN A 54 1.83 -44.03 14.03
N PRO A 55 0.80 -43.96 13.17
CA PRO A 55 0.88 -43.22 11.91
C PRO A 55 1.08 -41.70 12.07
N TRP A 56 0.65 -41.13 13.21
CA TRP A 56 0.65 -39.68 13.44
C TRP A 56 2.05 -39.07 13.61
N LEU A 57 3.07 -39.90 13.90
CA LEU A 57 4.49 -39.51 14.03
C LEU A 57 5.01 -38.77 12.79
N ILE A 58 4.42 -39.00 11.61
CA ILE A 58 4.75 -38.33 10.34
C ILE A 58 4.57 -36.79 10.41
N ARG A 59 3.76 -36.29 11.35
CA ARG A 59 3.47 -34.86 11.52
C ARG A 59 4.22 -34.21 12.67
N ILE A 60 5.04 -34.95 13.42
CA ILE A 60 5.93 -34.34 14.40
C ILE A 60 6.89 -33.42 13.65
N ALA A 61 7.02 -32.21 14.16
CA ALA A 61 7.80 -31.15 13.56
C ALA A 61 9.01 -30.83 14.42
N ASP A 62 10.12 -30.46 13.78
CA ASP A 62 11.30 -29.94 14.45
C ASP A 62 11.05 -28.51 15.00
N PRO A 63 12.03 -27.87 15.69
CA PRO A 63 11.89 -26.51 16.19
C PRO A 63 11.65 -25.43 15.11
N VAL A 64 11.90 -25.73 13.84
CA VAL A 64 11.65 -24.85 12.67
C VAL A 64 10.28 -25.15 12.05
N GLY A 65 9.53 -26.10 12.61
CA GLY A 65 8.20 -26.51 12.13
C GLY A 65 8.24 -27.50 10.97
N ASP A 66 9.41 -28.06 10.63
CA ASP A 66 9.56 -29.02 9.56
C ASP A 66 9.14 -30.41 10.02
N ASN A 67 8.08 -30.94 9.42
CA ASN A 67 7.72 -32.35 9.59
C ASN A 67 8.68 -33.28 8.82
N ILE A 68 8.55 -34.58 9.01
CA ILE A 68 9.43 -35.58 8.37
C ILE A 68 9.45 -35.48 6.84
N LEU A 69 8.36 -35.03 6.20
CA LEU A 69 8.33 -34.79 4.77
C LEU A 69 9.15 -33.54 4.39
N HIS A 70 9.13 -32.46 5.16
CA HIS A 70 9.98 -31.31 4.89
C HIS A 70 11.47 -31.68 5.01
N MET A 71 11.84 -32.46 6.03
CA MET A 71 13.22 -32.86 6.29
C MET A 71 13.76 -33.81 5.22
N SER A 72 13.02 -34.89 4.92
CA SER A 72 13.41 -35.84 3.85
C SER A 72 13.51 -35.17 2.49
N VAL A 73 12.62 -34.21 2.22
CA VAL A 73 12.64 -33.44 0.97
C VAL A 73 13.77 -32.41 0.95
N ARG A 74 14.14 -31.80 2.07
CA ARG A 74 15.30 -30.92 2.17
C ARG A 74 16.59 -31.66 1.83
N ASN A 75 16.73 -32.88 2.33
CA ASN A 75 17.92 -33.72 2.14
C ASN A 75 17.99 -34.39 0.76
N GLY A 76 16.86 -34.47 0.04
CA GLY A 76 16.81 -35.13 -1.27
C GLY A 76 16.58 -36.64 -1.18
N ASP A 77 16.07 -37.14 -0.05
CA ASP A 77 15.92 -38.57 0.23
C ASP A 77 14.69 -39.16 -0.47
N ILE A 78 14.83 -39.42 -1.77
CA ILE A 78 13.77 -39.93 -2.66
C ILE A 78 13.11 -41.19 -2.09
N GLU A 79 13.91 -42.18 -1.70
CA GLU A 79 13.42 -43.46 -1.23
C GLU A 79 12.56 -43.34 0.05
N ILE A 80 12.93 -42.43 0.96
CA ILE A 80 12.21 -42.18 2.21
C ILE A 80 10.86 -41.54 1.92
N VAL A 81 10.82 -40.52 1.05
CA VAL A 81 9.57 -39.87 0.66
C VAL A 81 8.63 -40.85 -0.04
N TYR A 82 9.16 -41.73 -0.90
CA TYR A 82 8.38 -42.79 -1.53
C TYR A 82 7.83 -43.77 -0.51
N LYS A 83 8.65 -44.28 0.41
CA LYS A 83 8.23 -45.20 1.47
C LYS A 83 7.14 -44.57 2.35
N LEU A 84 7.29 -43.30 2.74
CA LEU A 84 6.31 -42.57 3.54
C LEU A 84 4.97 -42.37 2.77
N ILE A 85 5.03 -41.92 1.52
CA ILE A 85 3.84 -41.69 0.69
C ILE A 85 3.12 -43.01 0.37
N ALA A 86 3.87 -44.08 0.08
CA ALA A 86 3.36 -45.41 -0.18
C ALA A 86 2.75 -46.04 1.07
N PHE A 87 3.41 -45.90 2.22
CA PHE A 87 2.92 -46.33 3.53
C PHE A 87 1.56 -45.70 3.85
N MET A 88 1.47 -44.36 3.77
CA MET A 88 0.22 -43.64 4.03
C MET A 88 -0.90 -44.02 3.04
N ARG A 89 -0.56 -44.44 1.82
CA ARG A 89 -1.52 -44.94 0.80
C ARG A 89 -2.00 -46.36 1.12
N LYS A 90 -1.08 -47.24 1.53
CA LYS A 90 -1.34 -48.68 1.79
C LYS A 90 -2.17 -48.91 3.05
N HIS A 91 -1.94 -48.12 4.10
CA HIS A 91 -2.62 -48.25 5.40
C HIS A 91 -3.90 -47.39 5.52
N GLY A 92 -4.39 -46.81 4.42
CA GLY A 92 -5.68 -46.11 4.41
C GLY A 92 -5.69 -44.72 5.05
N HIS A 93 -4.54 -44.18 5.48
CA HIS A 93 -4.40 -42.85 6.08
C HIS A 93 -4.43 -41.71 5.03
N LYS A 94 -5.45 -41.72 4.16
CA LYS A 94 -5.62 -40.73 3.08
C LYS A 94 -5.68 -39.30 3.61
N ASP A 95 -6.28 -39.07 4.76
CA ASP A 95 -6.41 -37.73 5.33
C ASP A 95 -5.14 -37.25 6.02
N LEU A 96 -4.36 -38.17 6.61
CA LEU A 96 -3.04 -37.86 7.14
C LEU A 96 -2.07 -37.51 6.01
N LYS A 97 -2.05 -38.27 4.92
CA LYS A 97 -1.29 -37.94 3.68
C LYS A 97 -1.65 -36.55 3.16
N LYS A 98 -2.95 -36.26 3.05
CA LYS A 98 -3.42 -34.95 2.56
C LYS A 98 -2.99 -33.82 3.50
N LYS A 99 -2.96 -34.05 4.82
CA LYS A 99 -2.53 -33.04 5.80
C LYS A 99 -1.01 -32.86 5.75
N ALA A 100 -0.24 -33.94 5.85
CA ALA A 100 1.23 -33.91 5.89
C ALA A 100 1.87 -33.22 4.67
N VAL A 101 1.35 -33.44 3.46
CA VAL A 101 1.85 -32.79 2.22
C VAL A 101 1.47 -31.31 2.13
N LYS A 102 0.55 -30.83 2.97
CA LYS A 102 0.10 -29.43 3.05
C LYS A 102 0.53 -28.74 4.34
N ASP A 103 1.14 -29.45 5.29
CA ASP A 103 1.60 -28.84 6.52
C ASP A 103 2.61 -27.75 6.15
N GLN A 104 2.57 -26.64 6.87
CA GLN A 104 3.44 -25.50 6.66
C GLN A 104 4.38 -25.39 7.85
N ASN A 105 5.67 -25.19 7.57
CA ASN A 105 6.66 -24.92 8.61
C ASN A 105 6.55 -23.47 9.13
N VAL A 106 7.48 -23.03 9.99
CA VAL A 106 7.46 -21.67 10.58
C VAL A 106 7.51 -20.57 9.51
N ASP A 107 8.15 -20.81 8.36
CA ASP A 107 8.20 -19.89 7.23
C ASP A 107 6.96 -19.96 6.33
N GLY A 108 6.00 -20.82 6.66
CA GLY A 108 4.81 -21.07 5.86
C GLY A 108 5.06 -22.01 4.68
N ASP A 109 6.27 -22.57 4.55
CA ASP A 109 6.62 -23.45 3.43
C ASP A 109 6.00 -24.82 3.61
N THR A 110 5.42 -25.35 2.54
CA THR A 110 5.02 -26.76 2.45
C THR A 110 6.22 -27.63 2.04
N PRO A 111 6.16 -28.97 2.15
CA PRO A 111 7.25 -29.84 1.67
C PRO A 111 7.57 -29.57 0.20
N LEU A 112 6.56 -29.22 -0.60
CA LEU A 112 6.71 -28.85 -2.00
C LEU A 112 7.48 -27.55 -2.25
N HIS A 113 7.39 -26.55 -1.36
CA HIS A 113 8.24 -25.35 -1.44
C HIS A 113 9.70 -25.71 -1.18
N VAL A 114 9.95 -26.55 -0.17
CA VAL A 114 11.29 -27.03 0.20
C VAL A 114 11.89 -27.86 -0.92
N ALA A 115 11.11 -28.73 -1.59
CA ALA A 115 11.56 -29.52 -2.74
C ALA A 115 12.07 -28.64 -3.86
N LEU A 116 11.26 -27.64 -4.24
CA LEU A 116 11.55 -26.77 -5.37
C LEU A 116 12.71 -25.81 -5.08
N ARG A 117 12.79 -25.28 -3.86
CA ARG A 117 13.88 -24.39 -3.43
C ARG A 117 15.24 -25.08 -3.45
N ASN A 118 15.28 -26.37 -3.09
CA ASN A 118 16.51 -27.16 -3.07
C ASN A 118 16.81 -27.87 -4.40
N GLY A 119 15.93 -27.74 -5.41
CA GLY A 119 16.14 -28.33 -6.74
C GLY A 119 15.82 -29.82 -6.85
N HIS A 120 15.11 -30.40 -5.89
CA HIS A 120 14.76 -31.83 -5.86
C HIS A 120 13.51 -32.09 -6.72
N THR A 121 13.70 -32.10 -8.04
CA THR A 121 12.62 -32.16 -9.05
C THR A 121 11.77 -33.43 -8.99
N GLU A 122 12.40 -34.59 -8.79
CA GLU A 122 11.70 -35.87 -8.65
C GLU A 122 10.78 -35.86 -7.41
N LEU A 123 11.30 -35.41 -6.27
CA LEU A 123 10.52 -35.29 -5.04
C LEU A 123 9.37 -34.29 -5.15
N ALA A 124 9.61 -33.15 -5.82
CA ALA A 124 8.57 -32.17 -6.08
C ALA A 124 7.40 -32.79 -6.88
N TRP A 125 7.69 -33.67 -7.83
CA TRP A 125 6.66 -34.38 -8.59
C TRP A 125 5.84 -35.33 -7.71
N HIS A 126 6.49 -36.15 -6.88
CA HIS A 126 5.77 -37.08 -6.00
C HIS A 126 4.88 -36.38 -4.97
N LEU A 127 5.33 -35.24 -4.45
CA LEU A 127 4.53 -34.41 -3.56
C LEU A 127 3.36 -33.75 -4.29
N PHE A 128 3.55 -33.32 -5.54
CA PHE A 128 2.47 -32.80 -6.36
C PHE A 128 1.40 -33.87 -6.65
N ASP A 129 1.82 -35.08 -7.08
CA ASP A 129 0.90 -36.21 -7.31
C ASP A 129 0.14 -36.57 -6.04
N ALA A 130 0.85 -36.56 -4.90
CA ALA A 130 0.24 -36.78 -3.60
C ALA A 130 -0.82 -35.72 -3.26
N LYS A 131 -0.59 -34.44 -3.58
CA LYS A 131 -1.58 -33.37 -3.38
C LYS A 131 -1.37 -32.13 -4.25
N GLN A 132 -2.09 -32.07 -5.37
CA GLN A 132 -2.09 -30.92 -6.29
C GLN A 132 -2.45 -29.57 -5.63
N LYS A 133 -3.29 -29.57 -4.57
CA LYS A 133 -3.64 -28.32 -3.86
C LYS A 133 -2.46 -27.69 -3.12
N ALA A 134 -1.44 -28.46 -2.74
CA ALA A 134 -0.25 -27.92 -2.07
C ALA A 134 0.56 -27.00 -3.00
N PHE A 135 0.44 -27.18 -4.31
CA PHE A 135 1.12 -26.39 -5.35
C PHE A 135 0.65 -24.93 -5.44
N PHE A 136 -0.48 -24.59 -4.80
CA PHE A 136 -1.07 -23.25 -4.80
C PHE A 136 -1.10 -22.61 -3.41
N MET A 137 -0.60 -23.29 -2.38
CA MET A 137 -0.52 -22.73 -1.04
C MET A 137 0.63 -21.73 -1.01
N SER A 138 0.39 -20.51 -0.55
CA SER A 138 1.45 -19.52 -0.37
C SER A 138 2.10 -19.68 0.99
N ASN A 139 3.42 -19.51 1.05
CA ASN A 139 4.14 -19.37 2.30
C ASN A 139 3.91 -17.99 2.94
N ASN A 140 4.55 -17.72 4.09
CA ASN A 140 4.36 -16.46 4.83
C ASN A 140 4.86 -15.23 4.07
N HIS A 141 5.61 -15.42 2.98
CA HIS A 141 6.06 -14.38 2.06
C HIS A 141 5.12 -14.19 0.85
N GLY A 142 4.00 -14.91 0.80
CA GLY A 142 3.07 -14.87 -0.33
C GLY A 142 3.57 -15.62 -1.57
N ILE A 143 4.68 -16.36 -1.46
CA ILE A 143 5.29 -17.12 -2.56
C ILE A 143 4.66 -18.50 -2.61
N THR A 144 4.24 -18.94 -3.79
CA THR A 144 3.72 -20.29 -4.04
C THR A 144 4.82 -21.22 -4.60
N PRO A 145 4.67 -22.56 -4.49
CA PRO A 145 5.59 -23.50 -5.13
C PRO A 145 5.71 -23.27 -6.64
N LEU A 146 4.61 -22.88 -7.28
CA LEU A 146 4.59 -22.50 -8.69
C LEU A 146 5.55 -21.34 -8.99
N GLN A 147 5.54 -20.28 -8.18
CA GLN A 147 6.43 -19.14 -8.36
C GLN A 147 7.90 -19.54 -8.14
N LEU A 148 8.19 -20.36 -7.12
CA LEU A 148 9.53 -20.91 -6.89
C LEU A 148 10.03 -21.70 -8.11
N SER A 149 9.17 -22.48 -8.77
CA SER A 149 9.55 -23.24 -9.97
C SER A 149 9.99 -22.37 -11.16
N SER A 150 9.63 -21.09 -11.17
CA SER A 150 10.01 -20.12 -12.21
C SER A 150 11.32 -19.38 -11.92
N GLU A 151 11.71 -19.26 -10.65
CA GLU A 151 12.91 -18.53 -10.23
C GLU A 151 14.16 -19.41 -10.17
N VAL A 152 13.99 -20.71 -9.90
CA VAL A 152 15.10 -21.64 -9.88
C VAL A 152 15.53 -21.93 -11.33
N ARG A 153 16.83 -21.85 -11.59
CA ARG A 153 17.52 -21.97 -12.90
C ARG A 153 17.34 -23.33 -13.62
N TYR A 154 16.33 -24.12 -13.23
CA TYR A 154 15.93 -25.41 -13.81
C TYR A 154 14.72 -25.31 -14.73
N ILE A 155 14.35 -24.11 -15.18
CA ILE A 155 13.45 -23.96 -16.34
C ILE A 155 13.90 -24.93 -17.44
N HIS A 156 15.20 -25.10 -17.69
CA HIS A 156 15.73 -25.99 -18.72
C HIS A 156 15.55 -27.49 -18.46
N GLU A 157 15.53 -28.01 -17.23
CA GLU A 157 15.35 -29.45 -16.96
C GLU A 157 13.88 -29.84 -16.79
N VAL A 158 13.07 -28.92 -16.24
CA VAL A 158 11.60 -29.04 -16.22
C VAL A 158 11.00 -28.81 -17.62
N THR A 159 11.69 -28.08 -18.53
CA THR A 159 11.33 -27.95 -19.96
C THR A 159 12.08 -28.90 -20.91
N SER A 160 13.18 -29.56 -20.54
CA SER A 160 13.79 -30.62 -21.37
C SER A 160 13.06 -31.96 -21.27
N LEU A 161 12.06 -32.05 -20.39
CA LEU A 161 10.90 -32.97 -20.46
C LEU A 161 9.92 -32.64 -21.63
N TYR A 162 10.32 -31.78 -22.57
CA TYR A 162 9.46 -31.24 -23.63
C TYR A 162 10.02 -31.34 -25.06
N GLY A 163 11.09 -32.10 -25.32
CA GLY A 163 11.39 -32.44 -26.72
C GLY A 163 12.79 -32.95 -26.99
N LEU A 164 12.91 -34.26 -27.16
CA LEU A 164 13.43 -34.90 -28.37
C LEU A 164 13.15 -36.39 -28.24
N GLY A 165 12.36 -36.93 -29.17
CA GLY A 165 11.99 -38.34 -29.18
C GLY A 165 13.19 -39.23 -29.50
N ARG A 166 13.35 -40.31 -28.73
CA ARG A 166 13.46 -41.70 -29.22
C ARG A 166 13.48 -42.68 -28.05
N CYS A 167 12.59 -43.67 -28.14
CA CYS A 167 12.57 -44.98 -27.46
C CYS A 167 12.68 -44.94 -25.92
N THR A 168 11.71 -45.39 -25.13
CA THR A 168 11.05 -46.70 -25.13
C THR A 168 9.81 -46.61 -24.27
N ILE A 169 8.73 -47.24 -24.73
CA ILE A 169 7.45 -47.38 -24.03
C ILE A 169 7.70 -47.97 -22.63
N SER A 170 7.43 -47.17 -21.61
CA SER A 170 7.16 -47.62 -20.25
C SER A 170 6.13 -46.65 -19.66
N TYR A 171 5.30 -47.15 -18.76
CA TYR A 171 4.11 -46.57 -18.11
C TYR A 171 4.14 -45.05 -17.74
N TYR A 172 5.31 -44.42 -17.78
CA TYR A 172 5.67 -43.03 -17.46
C TYR A 172 5.13 -41.97 -18.45
N ASP A 173 4.94 -42.25 -19.74
CA ASP A 173 4.52 -41.22 -20.73
C ASP A 173 3.04 -40.80 -20.60
N VAL A 174 2.18 -41.70 -20.13
CA VAL A 174 0.72 -41.45 -20.05
C VAL A 174 0.37 -40.50 -18.90
N GLU A 175 1.05 -40.64 -17.75
CA GLU A 175 0.80 -39.84 -16.55
C GLU A 175 1.34 -38.40 -16.68
N ILE A 176 2.44 -38.22 -17.40
CA ILE A 176 3.03 -36.91 -17.71
C ILE A 176 2.14 -36.12 -18.70
N GLU A 177 1.58 -36.77 -19.72
CA GLU A 177 0.69 -36.10 -20.67
C GLU A 177 -0.67 -35.73 -20.05
N LEU A 178 -1.15 -36.51 -19.06
CA LEU A 178 -2.30 -36.17 -18.22
C LEU A 178 -2.03 -34.94 -17.34
N MET A 179 -0.87 -34.83 -16.71
CA MET A 179 -0.51 -33.63 -15.92
C MET A 179 -0.36 -32.39 -16.82
N LYS A 180 0.28 -32.52 -17.99
CA LYS A 180 0.40 -31.44 -18.98
C LYS A 180 -0.97 -31.02 -19.52
N ARG A 181 -1.87 -31.96 -19.78
CA ARG A 181 -3.25 -31.68 -20.19
C ARG A 181 -4.02 -30.96 -19.09
N GLU A 182 -3.86 -31.35 -17.83
CA GLU A 182 -4.52 -30.71 -16.70
C GLU A 182 -3.95 -29.32 -16.40
N LEU A 183 -2.64 -29.11 -16.48
CA LEU A 183 -2.01 -27.78 -16.36
C LEU A 183 -2.37 -26.87 -17.53
N ARG A 184 -2.37 -27.37 -18.78
CA ARG A 184 -2.84 -26.61 -19.96
C ARG A 184 -4.33 -26.30 -19.87
N ARG A 185 -5.15 -27.22 -19.37
CA ARG A 185 -6.59 -27.03 -19.12
C ARG A 185 -6.83 -26.04 -17.98
N MET A 186 -6.06 -26.09 -16.91
CA MET A 186 -6.15 -25.15 -15.78
C MET A 186 -5.67 -23.75 -16.18
N SER A 187 -4.56 -23.64 -16.92
CA SER A 187 -4.04 -22.37 -17.43
C SER A 187 -4.96 -21.74 -18.49
N SER A 188 -5.50 -22.53 -19.43
CA SER A 188 -6.49 -22.04 -20.41
C SER A 188 -7.80 -21.63 -19.76
N ASN A 189 -8.27 -22.37 -18.74
CA ASN A 189 -9.44 -21.98 -17.97
C ASN A 189 -9.18 -20.71 -17.15
N VAL A 190 -8.01 -20.54 -16.54
CA VAL A 190 -7.66 -19.30 -15.81
C VAL A 190 -7.61 -18.10 -16.75
N ALA A 191 -6.98 -18.23 -17.92
CA ALA A 191 -6.91 -17.14 -18.90
C ALA A 191 -8.30 -16.77 -19.43
N THR A 192 -9.18 -17.75 -19.66
CA THR A 192 -10.56 -17.49 -20.09
C THR A 192 -11.39 -16.83 -18.99
N HIS A 193 -11.35 -17.32 -17.75
CA HIS A 193 -12.06 -16.67 -16.63
C HIS A 193 -11.50 -15.28 -16.32
N TRP A 194 -10.19 -15.05 -16.47
CA TRP A 194 -9.59 -13.73 -16.32
C TRP A 194 -10.07 -12.77 -17.42
N ASN A 195 -10.05 -13.19 -18.69
CA ASN A 195 -10.56 -12.39 -19.79
C ASN A 195 -12.07 -12.13 -19.66
N GLU A 196 -12.83 -13.11 -19.18
CA GLU A 196 -14.25 -12.97 -18.85
C GLU A 196 -14.45 -11.92 -17.76
N LEU A 197 -13.65 -11.95 -16.69
CA LEU A 197 -13.68 -10.95 -15.61
C LEU A 197 -13.35 -9.55 -16.14
N CYS A 198 -12.27 -9.39 -16.92
CA CYS A 198 -11.90 -8.12 -17.55
C CYS A 198 -13.04 -7.58 -18.41
N THR A 199 -13.60 -8.41 -19.29
CA THR A 199 -14.69 -8.03 -20.19
C THR A 199 -15.95 -7.66 -19.42
N ALA A 200 -16.27 -8.40 -18.35
CA ALA A 200 -17.42 -8.13 -17.50
C ALA A 200 -17.27 -6.79 -16.78
N ILE A 201 -16.08 -6.45 -16.29
CA ILE A 201 -15.76 -5.16 -15.68
C ILE A 201 -15.89 -4.01 -16.68
N GLU A 202 -15.32 -4.17 -17.88
CA GLU A 202 -15.40 -3.15 -18.94
C GLU A 202 -16.84 -2.87 -19.36
N LYS A 203 -17.68 -3.90 -19.41
CA LYS A 203 -19.10 -3.80 -19.82
C LYS A 203 -20.05 -3.52 -18.67
N GLY A 204 -19.61 -3.64 -17.42
CA GLY A 204 -20.44 -3.43 -16.24
C GLY A 204 -21.43 -4.54 -15.93
N HIS A 205 -21.11 -5.79 -16.26
CA HIS A 205 -21.95 -6.94 -15.95
C HIS A 205 -21.71 -7.40 -14.50
N GLU A 206 -22.29 -6.71 -13.52
CA GLU A 206 -22.03 -6.93 -12.08
C GLU A 206 -22.27 -8.37 -11.63
N ASP A 207 -23.32 -9.02 -12.13
CA ASP A 207 -23.68 -10.41 -11.82
C ASP A 207 -22.62 -11.41 -12.32
N VAL A 208 -22.00 -11.12 -13.47
CA VAL A 208 -20.90 -11.93 -14.01
C VAL A 208 -19.62 -11.69 -13.20
N ILE A 209 -19.34 -10.44 -12.82
CA ILE A 209 -18.20 -10.09 -11.96
C ILE A 209 -18.29 -10.87 -10.65
N GLU A 210 -19.45 -10.81 -9.97
CA GLU A 210 -19.69 -11.56 -8.73
C GLU A 210 -19.50 -13.06 -8.94
N THR A 211 -20.14 -13.63 -9.97
CA THR A 211 -20.06 -15.07 -10.25
C THR A 211 -18.63 -15.55 -10.48
N VAL A 212 -17.84 -14.82 -11.28
CA VAL A 212 -16.44 -15.19 -11.57
C VAL A 212 -15.57 -15.02 -10.32
N LEU A 213 -15.72 -13.94 -9.56
CA LEU A 213 -14.96 -13.74 -8.33
C LEU A 213 -15.29 -14.81 -7.26
N THR A 214 -16.56 -15.14 -7.05
CA THR A 214 -16.97 -16.15 -6.06
C THR A 214 -16.54 -17.57 -6.45
N ARG A 215 -16.67 -17.95 -7.72
CA ARG A 215 -16.37 -19.32 -8.17
C ARG A 215 -14.90 -19.55 -8.51
N HIS A 216 -14.23 -18.54 -9.05
CA HIS A 216 -12.90 -18.67 -9.65
C HIS A 216 -11.86 -17.69 -9.08
N GLY A 217 -12.27 -16.72 -8.26
CA GLY A 217 -11.37 -15.68 -7.71
C GLY A 217 -10.15 -16.23 -6.99
N LYS A 218 -10.30 -17.24 -6.13
CA LYS A 218 -9.16 -17.87 -5.44
C LYS A 218 -8.12 -18.46 -6.38
N ASN A 219 -8.57 -19.02 -7.51
CA ASN A 219 -7.64 -19.51 -8.53
C ASN A 219 -6.97 -18.33 -9.24
N LEU A 220 -7.70 -17.26 -9.57
CA LEU A 220 -7.13 -16.08 -10.22
C LEU A 220 -6.01 -15.43 -9.36
N LEU A 221 -6.19 -15.40 -8.03
CA LEU A 221 -5.16 -14.91 -7.10
C LEU A 221 -3.82 -15.65 -7.21
N CYS A 222 -3.84 -16.95 -7.49
CA CYS A 222 -2.63 -17.75 -7.60
C CYS A 222 -1.85 -17.54 -8.91
N TRP A 223 -2.52 -17.03 -9.95
CA TRP A 223 -1.96 -16.93 -11.30
C TRP A 223 -1.67 -15.49 -11.73
N GLN A 224 -2.26 -14.50 -11.06
CA GLN A 224 -2.11 -13.10 -11.40
C GLN A 224 -1.35 -12.36 -10.30
N ASP A 225 -0.35 -11.59 -10.72
CA ASP A 225 0.43 -10.77 -9.80
C ASP A 225 -0.33 -9.52 -9.36
N LYS A 226 0.21 -8.87 -8.33
CA LYS A 226 -0.35 -7.64 -7.75
C LYS A 226 -0.49 -6.51 -8.79
N GLN A 227 0.40 -6.45 -9.78
CA GLN A 227 0.34 -5.44 -10.85
C GLN A 227 -0.84 -5.67 -11.79
N THR A 228 -1.11 -6.93 -12.11
CA THR A 228 -2.23 -7.33 -12.98
C THR A 228 -3.57 -7.03 -12.32
N TRP A 229 -3.68 -7.30 -11.00
CA TRP A 229 -4.84 -6.86 -10.20
C TRP A 229 -4.96 -5.33 -10.10
N ASN A 230 -3.84 -4.60 -10.01
CA ASN A 230 -3.88 -3.13 -10.05
C ASN A 230 -4.37 -2.59 -11.40
N ILE A 231 -3.96 -3.19 -12.52
CA ILE A 231 -4.46 -2.83 -13.85
C ILE A 231 -5.99 -3.02 -13.88
N LEU A 232 -6.47 -4.20 -13.48
CA LEU A 232 -7.89 -4.52 -13.44
C LEU A 232 -8.68 -3.55 -12.54
N LEU A 233 -8.15 -3.23 -11.36
CA LEU A 233 -8.74 -2.26 -10.44
C LEU A 233 -8.88 -0.87 -11.09
N ARG A 234 -7.87 -0.41 -11.83
CA ARG A 234 -7.92 0.88 -12.53
C ARG A 234 -8.93 0.86 -13.68
N ASP A 235 -9.09 -0.26 -14.37
CA ASP A 235 -10.08 -0.40 -15.43
C ASP A 235 -11.50 -0.44 -14.86
N ALA A 236 -11.70 -1.12 -13.73
CA ALA A 236 -12.94 -1.08 -12.96
C ALA A 236 -13.30 0.35 -12.49
N VAL A 237 -12.31 1.14 -12.05
CA VAL A 237 -12.51 2.55 -11.71
C VAL A 237 -12.93 3.38 -12.93
N ARG A 238 -12.32 3.15 -14.11
CA ARG A 238 -12.70 3.87 -15.35
C ARG A 238 -14.14 3.55 -15.75
N ALA A 239 -14.49 2.26 -15.72
CA ALA A 239 -15.82 1.77 -16.06
C ALA A 239 -16.87 2.22 -15.04
N GLY A 240 -16.50 2.29 -13.76
CA GLY A 240 -17.39 2.66 -12.65
C GLY A 240 -17.93 1.47 -11.85
N HIS A 241 -17.51 0.25 -12.17
CA HIS A 241 -17.97 -1.01 -11.57
C HIS A 241 -16.90 -1.60 -10.65
N VAL A 242 -16.68 -0.97 -9.50
CA VAL A 242 -15.55 -1.29 -8.61
C VAL A 242 -15.96 -2.04 -7.34
N ASN A 243 -17.25 -2.05 -6.99
CA ASN A 243 -17.72 -2.46 -5.65
C ASN A 243 -17.38 -3.93 -5.34
N GLN A 244 -17.83 -4.86 -6.20
CA GLN A 244 -17.62 -6.29 -6.02
C GLN A 244 -16.12 -6.65 -6.07
N LEU A 245 -15.37 -5.97 -6.95
CA LEU A 245 -13.92 -6.17 -7.07
C LEU A 245 -13.18 -5.70 -5.80
N VAL A 246 -13.47 -4.49 -5.31
CA VAL A 246 -12.84 -3.97 -4.09
C VAL A 246 -13.19 -4.83 -2.88
N GLN A 247 -14.45 -5.25 -2.74
CA GLN A 247 -14.86 -6.14 -1.66
C GLN A 247 -14.05 -7.44 -1.69
N PHE A 248 -13.97 -8.10 -2.87
CA PHE A 248 -13.17 -9.30 -3.03
C PHE A 248 -11.68 -9.08 -2.70
N MET A 249 -11.11 -7.96 -3.14
CA MET A 249 -9.69 -7.64 -2.85
C MET A 249 -9.44 -7.42 -1.35
N VAL A 250 -10.35 -6.75 -0.64
CA VAL A 250 -10.26 -6.55 0.81
C VAL A 250 -10.36 -7.89 1.55
N GLU A 251 -11.34 -8.74 1.20
CA GLU A 251 -11.53 -10.07 1.81
C GLU A 251 -10.31 -10.99 1.63
N ASN A 252 -9.50 -10.78 0.60
CA ASN A 252 -8.32 -11.58 0.28
C ASN A 252 -6.98 -10.86 0.54
N GLY A 253 -6.98 -9.73 1.26
CA GLY A 253 -5.74 -9.04 1.66
C GLY A 253 -4.95 -8.37 0.52
N LEU A 254 -5.58 -8.08 -0.62
CA LEU A 254 -4.96 -7.40 -1.77
C LEU A 254 -5.04 -5.87 -1.69
N THR A 255 -5.13 -5.28 -0.50
CA THR A 255 -5.27 -3.84 -0.28
C THR A 255 -4.12 -3.04 -0.89
N ASP A 256 -2.89 -3.55 -0.78
CA ASP A 256 -1.71 -2.87 -1.30
C ASP A 256 -1.69 -2.73 -2.83
N ALA A 257 -2.50 -3.52 -3.56
CA ALA A 257 -2.61 -3.37 -5.01
C ALA A 257 -3.18 -2.00 -5.40
N ALA A 258 -4.01 -1.39 -4.54
CA ALA A 258 -4.54 -0.05 -4.77
C ALA A 258 -3.48 1.07 -4.64
N LEU A 259 -2.34 0.78 -3.99
CA LEU A 259 -1.23 1.73 -3.80
C LEU A 259 -0.27 1.81 -4.99
N LEU A 260 -0.43 0.92 -5.97
CA LEU A 260 0.40 0.89 -7.17
C LEU A 260 -0.07 1.93 -8.19
N GLY A 261 0.89 2.66 -8.75
CA GLY A 261 0.67 3.71 -9.74
C GLY A 261 0.71 3.21 -11.19
N ASN A 262 0.15 3.99 -12.11
CA ASN A 262 0.35 3.81 -13.56
C ASN A 262 1.69 4.42 -14.03
N GLY A 263 1.90 4.52 -15.33
CA GLY A 263 3.12 5.15 -15.88
C GLY A 263 3.35 6.61 -15.43
N GLU A 264 2.31 7.33 -14.99
CA GLU A 264 2.42 8.67 -14.40
C GLU A 264 2.54 8.65 -12.86
N GLY A 265 2.50 7.47 -12.24
CA GLY A 265 2.41 7.29 -10.80
C GLY A 265 1.01 7.52 -10.22
N ASP A 266 -0.02 7.65 -11.07
CA ASP A 266 -1.40 7.80 -10.61
C ASP A 266 -1.92 6.45 -10.09
N THR A 267 -2.28 6.40 -8.81
CA THR A 267 -2.98 5.26 -8.19
C THR A 267 -4.44 5.18 -8.67
N ALA A 268 -5.12 4.08 -8.35
CA ALA A 268 -6.55 3.93 -8.62
C ALA A 268 -7.37 5.11 -8.04
N LEU A 269 -6.99 5.63 -6.86
CA LEU A 269 -7.66 6.76 -6.23
C LEU A 269 -7.43 8.08 -6.99
N HIS A 270 -6.24 8.32 -7.55
CA HIS A 270 -5.98 9.48 -8.43
C HIS A 270 -6.93 9.50 -9.62
N MET A 271 -7.16 8.33 -10.22
CA MET A 271 -8.03 8.16 -11.37
C MET A 271 -9.50 8.31 -11.01
N ALA A 272 -9.93 7.73 -9.88
CA ALA A 272 -11.30 7.87 -9.40
C ALA A 272 -11.68 9.34 -9.20
N VAL A 273 -10.79 10.11 -8.53
CA VAL A 273 -10.99 11.55 -8.34
C VAL A 273 -10.92 12.30 -9.68
N HIS A 274 -10.01 11.93 -10.58
CA HIS A 274 -9.90 12.59 -11.88
C HIS A 274 -11.17 12.49 -12.72
N ASN A 275 -11.73 11.28 -12.77
CA ASN A 275 -12.83 10.92 -13.63
C ASN A 275 -14.19 11.14 -12.95
N ASN A 276 -14.21 11.84 -11.81
CA ASN A 276 -15.41 12.09 -11.01
C ASN A 276 -16.18 10.81 -10.64
N ARG A 277 -15.46 9.73 -10.34
CA ARG A 277 -16.02 8.45 -9.91
C ARG A 277 -16.08 8.42 -8.39
N LEU A 278 -16.98 9.21 -7.80
CA LEU A 278 -17.04 9.42 -6.36
C LEU A 278 -17.32 8.12 -5.60
N ASN A 279 -18.23 7.26 -6.05
CA ASN A 279 -18.48 5.95 -5.41
C ASN A 279 -17.21 5.10 -5.38
N ALA A 280 -16.48 5.04 -6.50
CA ALA A 280 -15.22 4.32 -6.56
C ALA A 280 -14.15 4.93 -5.64
N ALA A 281 -14.10 6.26 -5.54
CA ALA A 281 -13.21 6.92 -4.61
C ALA A 281 -13.52 6.53 -3.15
N HIS A 282 -14.79 6.48 -2.75
CA HIS A 282 -15.19 6.04 -1.40
C HIS A 282 -14.72 4.61 -1.09
N CYS A 283 -14.97 3.66 -2.00
CA CYS A 283 -14.51 2.27 -1.82
C CYS A 283 -12.98 2.17 -1.71
N LEU A 284 -12.25 2.92 -2.53
CA LEU A 284 -10.78 2.92 -2.52
C LEU A 284 -10.19 3.56 -1.26
N ILE A 285 -10.82 4.62 -0.74
CA ILE A 285 -10.41 5.27 0.51
C ILE A 285 -10.57 4.29 1.69
N GLN A 286 -11.64 3.50 1.70
CA GLN A 286 -11.86 2.46 2.72
C GLN A 286 -10.87 1.30 2.59
N MET A 287 -10.59 0.85 1.36
CA MET A 287 -9.65 -0.24 1.07
C MET A 287 -8.20 0.11 1.41
N ALA A 288 -7.75 1.32 1.05
CA ALA A 288 -6.37 1.75 1.18
C ALA A 288 -6.25 3.24 1.56
N PRO A 289 -6.45 3.59 2.85
CA PRO A 289 -6.43 4.98 3.31
C PRO A 289 -5.13 5.74 3.06
N THR A 290 -3.98 5.05 3.03
CA THR A 290 -2.67 5.66 2.76
C THR A 290 -2.56 6.23 1.33
N ALA A 291 -3.39 5.75 0.40
CA ALA A 291 -3.46 6.29 -0.96
C ALA A 291 -3.89 7.77 -1.00
N ILE A 292 -4.59 8.27 0.03
CA ILE A 292 -5.15 9.63 0.08
C ILE A 292 -4.07 10.71 -0.12
N TYR A 293 -2.88 10.47 0.42
CA TYR A 293 -1.78 11.45 0.44
C TYR A 293 -0.57 11.05 -0.39
N GLN A 294 -0.53 9.83 -0.92
CA GLN A 294 0.51 9.36 -1.84
C GLN A 294 0.57 10.25 -3.08
N VAL A 295 1.77 10.66 -3.46
CA VAL A 295 1.98 11.55 -4.61
C VAL A 295 2.37 10.76 -5.87
N ASN A 296 1.83 11.16 -7.01
CA ASN A 296 2.26 10.67 -8.31
C ASN A 296 3.61 11.26 -8.75
N HIS A 297 4.11 10.93 -9.96
CA HIS A 297 5.39 11.46 -10.47
C HIS A 297 5.40 13.00 -10.62
N LYS A 298 4.22 13.62 -10.71
CA LYS A 298 4.05 15.07 -10.73
C LYS A 298 3.98 15.66 -9.32
N GLY A 299 4.11 14.86 -8.25
CA GLY A 299 4.01 15.33 -6.87
C GLY A 299 2.59 15.75 -6.46
N VAL A 300 1.55 15.25 -7.14
CA VAL A 300 0.15 15.55 -6.84
C VAL A 300 -0.45 14.36 -6.11
N SER A 301 -1.12 14.59 -4.99
CA SER A 301 -1.88 13.57 -4.24
C SER A 301 -3.36 13.56 -4.62
N PRO A 302 -4.11 12.47 -4.35
CA PRO A 302 -5.56 12.43 -4.56
C PRO A 302 -6.29 13.47 -3.72
N LEU A 303 -5.87 13.68 -2.46
CA LEU A 303 -6.40 14.75 -1.61
C LEU A 303 -6.27 16.12 -2.26
N ARG A 304 -5.09 16.45 -2.79
CA ARG A 304 -4.87 17.71 -3.52
C ARG A 304 -5.79 17.81 -4.75
N LYS A 305 -5.98 16.71 -5.48
CA LYS A 305 -6.85 16.67 -6.67
C LYS A 305 -8.32 16.86 -6.31
N ALA A 306 -8.78 16.26 -5.21
CA ALA A 306 -10.15 16.41 -4.70
C ALA A 306 -10.43 17.87 -4.30
N ILE A 307 -9.52 18.50 -3.55
CA ILE A 307 -9.63 19.91 -3.16
C ILE A 307 -9.62 20.83 -4.39
N LYS A 308 -8.71 20.60 -5.34
CA LYS A 308 -8.66 21.38 -6.59
C LYS A 308 -9.97 21.28 -7.39
N SER A 309 -10.62 20.13 -7.35
CA SER A 309 -11.86 19.86 -8.08
C SER A 309 -13.11 20.29 -7.30
N GLY A 310 -12.96 20.76 -6.06
CA GLY A 310 -14.08 21.23 -5.23
C GLY A 310 -14.94 20.12 -4.62
N TYR A 311 -14.46 18.87 -4.57
CA TYR A 311 -15.21 17.73 -4.03
C TYR A 311 -15.22 17.73 -2.49
N HIS A 312 -15.95 18.68 -1.90
CA HIS A 312 -15.95 18.93 -0.45
C HIS A 312 -16.32 17.68 0.37
N ASP A 313 -17.40 16.98 0.00
CA ASP A 313 -17.88 15.79 0.71
C ASP A 313 -16.86 14.65 0.68
N LEU A 314 -16.16 14.49 -0.46
CA LEU A 314 -15.09 13.51 -0.58
C LEU A 314 -13.90 13.86 0.33
N VAL A 315 -13.57 15.15 0.44
CA VAL A 315 -12.51 15.62 1.36
C VAL A 315 -12.91 15.38 2.81
N ILE A 316 -14.18 15.60 3.18
CA ILE A 316 -14.69 15.23 4.51
C ILE A 316 -14.51 13.73 4.75
N CYS A 317 -14.92 12.88 3.81
CA CYS A 317 -14.77 11.43 3.93
C CYS A 317 -13.29 11.01 4.09
N MET A 318 -12.38 11.61 3.31
CA MET A 318 -10.94 11.37 3.44
C MET A 318 -10.43 11.70 4.86
N PHE A 319 -10.81 12.85 5.41
CA PHE A 319 -10.38 13.24 6.76
C PHE A 319 -11.02 12.40 7.85
N GLN A 320 -12.29 12.02 7.73
CA GLN A 320 -12.95 11.13 8.68
C GLN A 320 -12.19 9.80 8.83
N ILE A 321 -11.80 9.19 7.70
CA ILE A 321 -11.07 7.92 7.70
C ILE A 321 -9.63 8.10 8.21
N LEU A 322 -8.94 9.18 7.82
CA LEU A 322 -7.59 9.45 8.32
C LEU A 322 -7.58 9.69 9.84
N CYS A 323 -8.53 10.46 10.37
CA CYS A 323 -8.64 10.80 11.80
C CYS A 323 -8.93 9.57 12.67
N GLN A 324 -9.63 8.56 12.15
CA GLN A 324 -9.96 7.36 12.92
C GLN A 324 -8.74 6.46 13.20
N SER A 325 -7.68 6.50 12.39
CA SER A 325 -6.63 5.48 12.46
C SER A 325 -5.20 5.94 12.16
N LEU A 326 -4.98 7.03 11.41
CA LEU A 326 -3.69 7.29 10.76
C LEU A 326 -3.14 8.71 10.94
N LEU A 327 -3.99 9.69 11.25
CA LEU A 327 -3.62 11.11 11.20
C LEU A 327 -2.41 11.50 12.06
N PRO A 328 -2.23 11.01 13.30
CA PRO A 328 -1.06 11.36 14.11
C PRO A 328 0.27 10.93 13.48
N ALA A 329 0.27 9.80 12.76
CA ALA A 329 1.46 9.28 12.08
C ALA A 329 1.66 9.93 10.70
N CYS A 330 0.59 10.07 9.91
CA CYS A 330 0.68 10.52 8.52
C CYS A 330 0.63 12.04 8.33
N ALA A 331 0.27 12.84 9.35
CA ALA A 331 0.25 14.31 9.25
C ALA A 331 1.60 14.87 8.80
N SER A 332 2.70 14.30 9.30
CA SER A 332 4.05 14.67 8.90
C SER A 332 4.31 14.34 7.42
N GLU A 333 3.92 13.16 6.95
CA GLU A 333 4.07 12.70 5.56
C GLU A 333 3.27 13.58 4.59
N ILE A 334 2.05 13.98 4.98
CA ILE A 334 1.22 14.89 4.20
C ILE A 334 1.94 16.22 4.00
N VAL A 335 2.47 16.82 5.07
CA VAL A 335 3.04 18.19 5.03
C VAL A 335 4.46 18.21 4.44
N GLN A 336 5.19 17.10 4.45
CA GLN A 336 6.55 17.01 3.89
C GLN A 336 6.62 17.36 2.41
N HIS A 337 5.64 16.93 1.60
CA HIS A 337 5.69 17.17 0.17
C HIS A 337 5.32 18.64 -0.14
N PRO A 338 6.12 19.40 -0.90
CA PRO A 338 5.93 20.85 -1.09
C PRO A 338 4.60 21.22 -1.74
N LYS A 339 4.06 20.35 -2.61
CA LYS A 339 2.73 20.55 -3.20
C LYS A 339 1.59 20.23 -2.21
N ASN A 340 1.79 19.38 -1.22
CA ASN A 340 0.80 19.14 -0.18
C ASN A 340 0.89 20.18 0.94
N ALA A 341 2.07 20.74 1.23
CA ALA A 341 2.21 21.88 2.14
C ALA A 341 1.34 23.09 1.70
N THR A 342 1.02 23.22 0.41
CA THR A 342 0.18 24.30 -0.14
C THR A 342 -1.32 23.95 -0.25
N LEU A 343 -1.80 22.94 0.49
CA LEU A 343 -3.23 22.58 0.49
C LEU A 343 -4.12 23.70 1.01
N ALA A 344 -3.69 24.46 2.03
CA ALA A 344 -4.42 25.63 2.53
C ALA A 344 -4.55 26.72 1.44
N HIS A 345 -3.48 27.04 0.70
CA HIS A 345 -3.56 27.96 -0.45
C HIS A 345 -4.53 27.47 -1.52
N LEU A 346 -4.57 26.16 -1.74
CA LEU A 346 -5.47 25.57 -2.72
C LEU A 346 -6.93 25.71 -2.31
N ALA A 347 -7.27 25.45 -1.05
CA ALA A 347 -8.61 25.63 -0.51
C ALA A 347 -9.06 27.10 -0.62
N ILE A 348 -8.18 28.05 -0.28
CA ILE A 348 -8.41 29.49 -0.43
C ILE A 348 -8.62 29.87 -1.90
N ARG A 349 -7.79 29.34 -2.80
CA ARG A 349 -7.91 29.61 -4.25
C ARG A 349 -9.22 29.10 -4.84
N VAL A 350 -9.70 27.96 -4.37
CA VAL A 350 -11.00 27.37 -4.78
C VAL A 350 -12.17 28.08 -4.07
N ARG A 351 -11.90 28.95 -3.09
CA ARG A 351 -12.89 29.64 -2.25
C ARG A 351 -13.82 28.67 -1.50
N ASN A 352 -13.24 27.61 -0.96
CA ASN A 352 -13.95 26.64 -0.14
C ASN A 352 -13.51 26.79 1.32
N LEU A 353 -14.23 27.66 2.05
CA LEU A 353 -13.99 27.90 3.48
C LEU A 353 -14.18 26.63 4.32
N GLY A 354 -15.15 25.77 3.97
CA GLY A 354 -15.37 24.51 4.69
C GLY A 354 -14.15 23.59 4.62
N THR A 355 -13.57 23.44 3.43
CA THR A 355 -12.35 22.67 3.23
C THR A 355 -11.16 23.34 3.93
N LEU A 356 -11.05 24.68 3.90
CA LEU A 356 -10.00 25.39 4.63
C LEU A 356 -10.07 25.09 6.13
N LYS A 357 -11.27 25.19 6.73
CA LYS A 357 -11.51 24.88 8.14
C LYS A 357 -11.08 23.47 8.51
N LEU A 358 -11.58 22.49 7.74
CA LEU A 358 -11.26 21.08 7.93
C LEU A 358 -9.75 20.81 7.85
N LEU A 359 -9.07 21.40 6.86
CA LEU A 359 -7.62 21.28 6.71
C LEU A 359 -6.88 21.87 7.92
N THR A 360 -7.26 23.06 8.40
CA THR A 360 -6.53 23.74 9.46
C THR A 360 -6.84 23.21 10.86
N GLU A 361 -8.03 22.62 11.05
CA GLU A 361 -8.39 21.91 12.29
C GLU A 361 -7.55 20.64 12.48
N HIS A 362 -7.30 19.90 11.40
CA HIS A 362 -6.57 18.63 11.45
C HIS A 362 -5.08 18.75 11.11
N LEU A 363 -4.69 19.75 10.33
CA LEU A 363 -3.31 19.99 9.87
C LEU A 363 -2.96 21.49 10.01
N PRO A 364 -2.84 22.01 11.25
CA PRO A 364 -2.59 23.43 11.49
C PRO A 364 -1.27 23.92 10.87
N GLU A 365 -0.28 23.05 10.69
CA GLU A 365 1.02 23.39 10.05
C GLU A 365 0.86 23.93 8.62
N LEU A 366 -0.24 23.62 7.91
CA LEU A 366 -0.51 24.13 6.57
C LEU A 366 -0.63 25.67 6.53
N VAL A 367 -0.97 26.33 7.65
CA VAL A 367 -1.04 27.81 7.71
C VAL A 367 0.35 28.47 7.67
N LYS A 368 1.42 27.70 7.93
CA LYS A 368 2.80 28.22 7.97
C LYS A 368 3.52 28.07 6.63
N ALA A 369 3.03 27.20 5.76
CA ALA A 369 3.63 26.91 4.47
C ALA A 369 3.61 28.12 3.53
N THR A 370 4.54 28.15 2.57
CA THR A 370 4.59 29.20 1.55
C THR A 370 4.34 28.61 0.16
N ASP A 371 3.64 29.36 -0.69
CA ASP A 371 3.42 28.97 -2.08
C ASP A 371 4.66 29.24 -2.95
N GLN A 372 4.50 29.07 -4.27
CA GLN A 372 5.58 29.31 -5.24
C GLN A 372 6.04 30.77 -5.30
N LYS A 373 5.22 31.73 -4.87
CA LYS A 373 5.58 33.15 -4.74
C LYS A 373 6.19 33.45 -3.37
N GLY A 374 6.27 32.46 -2.50
CA GLY A 374 6.73 32.62 -1.13
C GLY A 374 5.68 33.20 -0.19
N TRP A 375 4.42 33.23 -0.59
CA TRP A 375 3.33 33.79 0.20
C TRP A 375 2.71 32.74 1.11
N ARG A 376 2.41 33.11 2.35
CA ARG A 376 1.61 32.30 3.28
C ARG A 376 0.12 32.32 2.92
N PRO A 377 -0.70 31.39 3.43
CA PRO A 377 -2.13 31.34 3.11
C PRO A 377 -2.88 32.64 3.41
N LEU A 378 -2.62 33.26 4.58
CA LEU A 378 -3.21 34.54 4.95
C LEU A 378 -2.81 35.66 3.99
N SER A 379 -1.53 35.75 3.63
CA SER A 379 -1.02 36.70 2.62
C SER A 379 -1.66 36.50 1.25
N TYR A 380 -1.85 35.24 0.83
CA TYR A 380 -2.51 34.90 -0.43
C TYR A 380 -3.98 35.33 -0.43
N ALA A 381 -4.74 35.01 0.63
CA ALA A 381 -6.14 35.42 0.79
C ALA A 381 -6.27 36.95 0.82
N ALA A 382 -5.39 37.61 1.57
CA ALA A 382 -5.31 39.07 1.70
C ALA A 382 -5.05 39.75 0.35
N ASN A 383 -4.08 39.25 -0.45
CA ASN A 383 -3.81 39.77 -1.78
C ASN A 383 -5.02 39.60 -2.74
N LYS A 384 -5.78 38.52 -2.56
CA LYS A 384 -6.88 38.14 -3.48
C LYS A 384 -8.23 38.76 -3.14
N GLY A 385 -8.40 39.35 -1.96
CA GLY A 385 -9.69 39.94 -1.58
C GLY A 385 -10.67 38.94 -0.97
N TYR A 386 -10.19 37.80 -0.47
CA TYR A 386 -11.04 36.73 0.06
C TYR A 386 -11.32 36.95 1.55
N LEU A 387 -12.32 37.79 1.83
CA LEU A 387 -12.65 38.27 3.17
C LEU A 387 -12.98 37.14 4.15
N ASP A 388 -13.82 36.18 3.77
CA ASP A 388 -14.28 35.11 4.67
C ASP A 388 -13.11 34.24 5.15
N GLU A 389 -12.21 33.86 4.23
CA GLU A 389 -11.00 33.12 4.54
C GLU A 389 -10.00 33.94 5.36
N VAL A 390 -9.87 35.24 5.09
CA VAL A 390 -9.05 36.14 5.92
C VAL A 390 -9.62 36.22 7.34
N THR A 391 -10.91 36.49 7.51
CA THR A 391 -11.55 36.61 8.82
C THR A 391 -11.41 35.31 9.61
N TYR A 392 -11.57 34.17 8.96
CA TYR A 392 -11.34 32.86 9.59
C TYR A 392 -9.90 32.71 10.08
N LEU A 393 -8.91 32.99 9.22
CA LEU A 393 -7.49 32.88 9.58
C LEU A 393 -7.06 33.88 10.66
N LEU A 394 -7.57 35.12 10.63
CA LEU A 394 -7.30 36.12 11.67
C LEU A 394 -7.88 35.72 13.03
N THR A 395 -9.04 35.07 13.02
CA THR A 395 -9.73 34.68 14.26
C THR A 395 -9.08 33.44 14.89
N ASN A 396 -8.67 32.45 14.07
CA ASN A 396 -8.20 31.16 14.57
C ASN A 396 -6.67 31.02 14.59
N PHE A 397 -5.96 31.82 13.80
CA PHE A 397 -4.48 31.79 13.69
C PHE A 397 -3.90 33.21 13.69
N PRO A 398 -4.19 34.04 14.71
CA PRO A 398 -3.74 35.43 14.77
C PRO A 398 -2.21 35.56 14.69
N GLU A 399 -1.45 34.59 15.18
CA GLU A 399 0.02 34.55 15.07
C GLU A 399 0.53 34.56 13.63
N SER A 400 -0.31 34.21 12.65
CA SER A 400 0.02 34.26 11.23
C SER A 400 0.21 35.70 10.72
N THR A 401 -0.32 36.71 11.43
CA THR A 401 -0.13 38.13 11.06
C THR A 401 1.28 38.62 11.33
N GLU A 402 1.97 38.04 12.32
CA GLU A 402 3.30 38.46 12.77
C GLU A 402 4.44 37.78 12.00
N LYS A 403 4.12 37.02 10.94
CA LYS A 403 5.10 36.30 10.13
C LYS A 403 5.12 36.87 8.72
N ASN A 404 6.32 37.21 8.26
CA ASN A 404 6.53 37.69 6.90
C ASN A 404 6.59 36.53 5.88
N ASP A 405 6.22 36.87 4.66
CA ASP A 405 6.44 36.06 3.46
C ASP A 405 7.92 36.05 3.06
N LYS A 406 8.31 35.19 2.10
CA LYS A 406 9.70 35.14 1.62
C LYS A 406 10.19 36.43 0.97
N ASP A 407 9.28 37.27 0.47
CA ASP A 407 9.61 38.59 -0.06
C ASP A 407 9.69 39.68 1.03
N GLY A 408 9.57 39.29 2.29
CA GLY A 408 9.70 40.16 3.45
C GLY A 408 8.46 40.97 3.78
N SER A 409 7.38 40.83 3.01
CA SER A 409 6.12 41.52 3.27
C SER A 409 5.24 40.75 4.26
N TYR A 410 4.33 41.48 4.89
CA TYR A 410 3.36 40.93 5.84
C TYR A 410 1.99 40.82 5.17
N PRO A 411 1.06 39.99 5.69
CA PRO A 411 -0.26 39.83 5.07
C PRO A 411 -1.03 41.16 4.89
N ILE A 412 -0.90 42.11 5.82
CA ILE A 412 -1.51 43.44 5.70
C ILE A 412 -0.95 44.24 4.51
N HIS A 413 0.35 44.14 4.23
CA HIS A 413 0.96 44.75 3.04
C HIS A 413 0.38 44.17 1.75
N LYS A 414 0.03 42.87 1.74
CA LYS A 414 -0.65 42.24 0.61
C LYS A 414 -2.09 42.74 0.43
N ALA A 415 -2.83 42.92 1.52
CA ALA A 415 -4.18 43.52 1.47
C ALA A 415 -4.13 44.93 0.87
N VAL A 416 -3.16 45.75 1.31
CA VAL A 416 -2.99 47.12 0.84
C VAL A 416 -2.58 47.16 -0.64
N GLY A 417 -1.57 46.40 -1.05
CA GLY A 417 -1.19 46.32 -2.47
C GLY A 417 -2.32 45.76 -3.35
N GLY A 418 -3.13 44.87 -2.80
CA GLY A 418 -4.29 44.25 -3.45
C GLY A 418 -5.47 45.19 -3.68
N GLY A 419 -5.62 46.27 -2.90
CA GLY A 419 -6.75 47.19 -3.03
C GLY A 419 -7.97 46.84 -2.16
N HIS A 420 -7.82 46.07 -1.09
CA HIS A 420 -8.96 45.48 -0.35
C HIS A 420 -9.22 46.17 0.99
N ILE A 421 -10.04 47.24 0.99
CA ILE A 421 -10.40 47.99 2.21
C ILE A 421 -11.10 47.09 3.25
N SER A 422 -12.05 46.25 2.83
CA SER A 422 -12.77 45.33 3.74
C SER A 422 -11.85 44.36 4.47
N ILE A 423 -10.74 43.98 3.85
CA ILE A 423 -9.71 43.15 4.48
C ILE A 423 -8.92 43.99 5.49
N ILE A 424 -8.54 45.22 5.15
CA ILE A 424 -7.86 46.14 6.08
C ILE A 424 -8.73 46.39 7.32
N GLU A 425 -10.05 46.55 7.15
CA GLU A 425 -11.02 46.61 8.24
C GLU A 425 -11.00 45.36 9.13
N ALA A 426 -10.96 44.18 8.52
CA ALA A 426 -10.84 42.93 9.27
C ALA A 426 -9.52 42.85 10.05
N PHE A 427 -8.39 43.24 9.44
CA PHE A 427 -7.11 43.33 10.14
C PHE A 427 -7.17 44.33 11.29
N TYR A 428 -7.75 45.52 11.08
CA TYR A 428 -7.88 46.53 12.13
C TYR A 428 -8.74 46.04 13.31
N LYS A 429 -9.84 45.35 13.01
CA LYS A 429 -10.76 44.81 14.02
C LYS A 429 -10.13 43.70 14.85
N HIS A 430 -9.40 42.78 14.22
CA HIS A 430 -8.89 41.57 14.88
C HIS A 430 -7.44 41.70 15.37
N CYS A 431 -6.59 42.43 14.64
CA CYS A 431 -5.16 42.54 14.87
C CYS A 431 -4.64 43.96 14.49
N PRO A 432 -5.07 45.02 15.21
CA PRO A 432 -4.75 46.41 14.85
C PRO A 432 -3.26 46.72 14.81
N GLN A 433 -2.45 46.04 15.62
CA GLN A 433 -1.00 46.22 15.69
C GLN A 433 -0.29 45.95 14.35
N THR A 434 -0.91 45.16 13.47
CA THR A 434 -0.32 44.77 12.17
C THR A 434 -0.13 45.97 11.24
N LEU A 435 -0.90 47.05 11.40
CA LEU A 435 -0.74 48.28 10.61
C LEU A 435 0.63 48.94 10.81
N HIS A 436 1.32 48.63 11.90
CA HIS A 436 2.65 49.16 12.22
C HIS A 436 3.80 48.30 11.68
N HIS A 437 3.50 47.16 11.05
CA HIS A 437 4.54 46.30 10.48
C HIS A 437 5.30 47.03 9.37
N ILE A 438 6.61 46.83 9.38
CA ILE A 438 7.52 47.29 8.33
C ILE A 438 8.07 46.07 7.61
N ASP A 439 8.01 46.07 6.28
CA ASP A 439 8.56 44.98 5.48
C ASP A 439 10.10 44.99 5.46
N GLN A 440 10.72 43.98 4.86
CA GLN A 440 12.20 43.90 4.75
C GLN A 440 12.86 45.06 4.00
N LYS A 441 12.09 45.86 3.25
CA LYS A 441 12.58 47.07 2.58
C LYS A 441 12.40 48.32 3.43
N GLY A 442 11.92 48.19 4.67
CA GLY A 442 11.62 49.32 5.56
C GLY A 442 10.31 50.03 5.24
N ARG A 443 9.42 49.41 4.45
CA ARG A 443 8.17 50.04 4.00
C ARG A 443 7.02 49.67 4.93
N ASN A 444 6.22 50.67 5.31
CA ASN A 444 4.95 50.48 6.02
C ASN A 444 3.77 50.45 5.03
N VAL A 445 2.54 50.27 5.55
CA VAL A 445 1.31 50.24 4.75
C VAL A 445 1.08 51.48 3.88
N LEU A 446 1.50 52.68 4.29
CA LEU A 446 1.36 53.91 3.48
C LEU A 446 2.32 53.92 2.29
N HIS A 447 3.57 53.46 2.47
CA HIS A 447 4.51 53.28 1.36
C HIS A 447 3.96 52.32 0.32
N ILE A 448 3.36 51.21 0.76
CA ILE A 448 2.74 50.22 -0.12
C ILE A 448 1.53 50.82 -0.84
N ALA A 449 0.64 51.54 -0.14
CA ALA A 449 -0.54 52.16 -0.76
C ALA A 449 -0.14 53.09 -1.91
N VAL A 450 0.82 53.99 -1.68
CA VAL A 450 1.29 54.91 -2.73
C VAL A 450 2.01 54.18 -3.85
N ARG A 451 2.93 53.25 -3.53
CA ARG A 451 3.70 52.51 -4.54
C ARG A 451 2.81 51.74 -5.53
N TYR A 452 1.66 51.25 -5.09
CA TYR A 452 0.70 50.54 -5.94
C TYR A 452 -0.44 51.42 -6.46
N GLY A 453 -0.40 52.74 -6.24
CA GLY A 453 -1.43 53.68 -6.72
C GLY A 453 -2.80 53.47 -6.07
N ARG A 454 -2.84 53.13 -4.78
CA ARG A 454 -4.06 52.86 -4.00
C ARG A 454 -4.49 54.10 -3.23
N ASP A 455 -4.97 55.12 -3.95
CA ASP A 455 -5.38 56.40 -3.38
C ASP A 455 -6.58 56.29 -2.44
N ASP A 456 -7.48 55.35 -2.73
CA ASP A 456 -8.63 54.95 -1.91
C ASP A 456 -8.19 54.43 -0.54
N ILE A 457 -7.28 53.47 -0.51
CA ILE A 457 -6.71 52.92 0.72
C ILE A 457 -5.88 53.96 1.45
N PHE A 458 -5.08 54.75 0.72
CA PHE A 458 -4.30 55.82 1.34
C PHE A 458 -5.20 56.83 2.06
N THR A 459 -6.30 57.24 1.42
CA THR A 459 -7.31 58.12 2.00
C THR A 459 -7.97 57.47 3.21
N TYR A 460 -8.33 56.19 3.10
CA TYR A 460 -8.93 55.43 4.19
C TYR A 460 -8.01 55.31 5.42
N LEU A 461 -6.75 54.90 5.22
CA LEU A 461 -5.75 54.76 6.30
C LEU A 461 -5.47 56.09 7.02
N THR A 462 -5.43 57.20 6.28
CA THR A 462 -5.07 58.52 6.82
C THR A 462 -6.26 59.27 7.43
N LYS A 463 -7.45 59.20 6.81
CA LYS A 463 -8.63 59.94 7.26
C LYS A 463 -9.48 59.15 8.26
N GLU A 464 -9.78 57.89 7.94
CA GLU A 464 -10.70 57.08 8.74
C GLU A 464 -9.97 56.40 9.90
N LEU A 465 -8.85 55.73 9.62
CA LEU A 465 -8.06 55.05 10.65
C LEU A 465 -7.06 55.96 11.38
N LYS A 466 -6.97 57.23 10.98
CA LYS A 466 -6.14 58.28 11.59
C LYS A 466 -4.72 57.83 11.90
N MET A 467 -4.09 57.09 10.98
CA MET A 467 -2.69 56.71 11.14
C MET A 467 -1.81 57.95 11.29
N ASP A 468 -1.05 58.00 12.37
CA ASP A 468 -0.36 59.21 12.85
C ASP A 468 0.75 59.71 11.90
N ALA A 469 1.07 61.00 12.00
CA ALA A 469 2.11 61.67 11.22
C ALA A 469 3.53 61.17 11.51
N SER A 470 3.73 60.39 12.58
CA SER A 470 4.99 59.67 12.82
C SER A 470 5.29 58.63 11.72
N PHE A 471 4.26 58.04 11.09
CA PHE A 471 4.41 57.08 9.98
C PHE A 471 4.70 57.75 8.64
N SER A 472 4.35 59.03 8.50
CA SER A 472 4.51 59.76 7.25
C SER A 472 5.98 60.10 6.97
N ASN A 473 6.77 60.30 8.01
CA ASN A 473 8.18 60.68 7.86
C ASN A 473 9.13 59.47 7.90
N LEU A 474 8.62 58.26 8.06
CA LEU A 474 9.43 57.04 7.98
C LEU A 474 10.01 56.90 6.58
N LYS A 475 11.30 56.61 6.52
CA LYS A 475 12.02 56.33 5.29
C LYS A 475 12.23 54.83 5.17
N ASP A 476 12.08 54.34 3.95
CA ASP A 476 12.47 52.97 3.60
C ASP A 476 14.00 52.82 3.57
N ASN A 477 14.49 51.62 3.28
CA ASN A 477 15.93 51.35 3.22
C ASN A 477 16.66 52.09 2.07
N GLU A 478 15.92 52.66 1.11
CA GLU A 478 16.46 53.54 0.07
C GLU A 478 16.44 55.02 0.48
N GLY A 479 16.02 55.33 1.71
CA GLY A 479 15.90 56.68 2.24
C GLY A 479 14.66 57.44 1.73
N LYS A 480 13.71 56.77 1.08
CA LYS A 480 12.51 57.37 0.49
C LYS A 480 11.34 57.31 1.46
N THR A 481 10.63 58.42 1.59
CA THR A 481 9.32 58.46 2.26
C THR A 481 8.22 58.06 1.28
N PHE A 482 7.03 57.71 1.77
CA PHE A 482 5.89 57.41 0.89
C PHE A 482 5.52 58.61 -0.01
N MET A 483 5.80 59.85 0.40
CA MET A 483 5.62 61.06 -0.42
C MET A 483 6.55 61.10 -1.64
N ASP A 484 7.77 60.57 -1.50
CA ASP A 484 8.73 60.51 -2.61
C ASP A 484 8.25 59.52 -3.69
N TYR A 485 7.63 58.41 -3.29
CA TYR A 485 6.94 57.50 -4.21
C TYR A 485 5.77 58.19 -4.94
N GLY A 486 5.01 59.04 -4.24
CA GLY A 486 3.88 59.76 -4.83
C GLY A 486 4.30 60.82 -5.86
N LYS A 487 5.47 61.45 -5.68
CA LYS A 487 6.05 62.38 -6.66
C LYS A 487 6.52 61.66 -7.93
N ALA A 488 7.13 60.49 -7.77
CA ALA A 488 7.63 59.69 -8.89
C ALA A 488 6.53 59.11 -9.78
N LEU A 489 5.31 58.90 -9.25
CA LEU A 489 4.17 58.39 -10.01
C LEU A 489 3.41 59.48 -10.79
N LYS A 490 3.65 60.76 -10.49
CA LYS A 490 3.03 61.93 -11.17
C LYS A 490 3.88 62.47 -12.32
N GLN A 491 5.10 61.97 -12.49
CA GLN A 491 6.01 62.23 -13.62
C GLN A 491 5.91 61.07 -14.60
#